data_AF-A4NWH9-F1
#
_entry.id   AF-A4NWH9-F1
#
_cell.length_a   1.000
_cell.length_b   1.000
_cell.length_c   1.000
_cell.angle_alpha   90.00
_cell.angle_beta   90.00
_cell.angle_gamma   90.00
#
_symmetry.space_group_name_H-M   'P 1'
#
loop_
_entity.id
_entity.type
_entity.pdbx_description
1 polymer ?
#
loop_
_entity_poly.entity_id
_entity_poly.type
_entity_poly.pdbx_seq_one_letter_code
_entity_poly.pdbx_strand_id
1 'polypeptide(L)'
;MNDVEFQVGRTGAITPVAKLEPVFVAGVTVSNATLHNGDEIERLNIAIGDTVVIRRAGDVIPQIIGVLHERRPDNAKPIIFPTNCPVCDSQIIRIEGEAVARCTGGLFCAAQRKEALKHFVSRKAMDIDGVGGKLIEQLVDRELIHTPADLFKLDLTTLTRLERMGAKSAENALNSLENAKSTTLARFILL
;
A
#
# COMPACT_ATOMS: atom_id res chain seq x y z
N MET A 1 5.86 -8.43 19.15
CA MET A 1 5.10 -8.15 17.90
C MET A 1 3.64 -8.48 18.17
N ASN A 2 2.73 -7.55 17.89
CA ASN A 2 1.34 -7.61 18.34
C ASN A 2 0.41 -8.21 17.31
N ASP A 3 0.68 -8.01 16.03
CA ASP A 3 -0.16 -8.49 14.93
C ASP A 3 0.61 -8.51 13.60
N VAL A 4 0.02 -9.06 12.55
CA VAL A 4 0.50 -8.97 11.16
C VAL A 4 -0.65 -8.59 10.23
N GLU A 5 -0.48 -7.48 9.52
CA GLU A 5 -1.39 -7.07 8.45
C GLU A 5 -0.84 -7.50 7.08
N PHE A 6 -1.73 -7.89 6.17
CA PHE A 6 -1.36 -8.20 4.80
C PHE A 6 -1.79 -7.07 3.87
N GLN A 7 -0.82 -6.30 3.39
CA GLN A 7 -1.06 -5.17 2.50
C GLN A 7 -1.08 -5.62 1.04
N VAL A 8 -2.00 -5.07 0.26
CA VAL A 8 -2.12 -5.36 -1.17
C VAL A 8 -1.51 -4.19 -1.95
N GLY A 9 -0.40 -4.45 -2.65
CA GLY A 9 0.27 -3.47 -3.49
C GLY A 9 -0.40 -3.26 -4.84
N ARG A 10 0.11 -2.28 -5.60
CA ARG A 10 -0.34 -1.92 -6.95
C ARG A 10 -0.50 -3.11 -7.90
N THR A 11 0.47 -4.03 -7.91
CA THR A 11 0.49 -5.20 -8.81
C THR A 11 -0.16 -6.44 -8.17
N GLY A 12 -0.95 -6.25 -7.12
CA GLY A 12 -1.58 -7.31 -6.35
C GLY A 12 -0.65 -8.00 -5.34
N ALA A 13 0.63 -7.64 -5.27
CA ALA A 13 1.59 -8.20 -4.31
C ALA A 13 1.05 -8.12 -2.87
N ILE A 14 1.07 -9.25 -2.17
CA ILE A 14 0.62 -9.38 -0.78
C ILE A 14 1.84 -9.30 0.12
N THR A 15 2.00 -8.16 0.81
CA THR A 15 3.14 -7.90 1.67
C THR A 15 2.72 -8.02 3.14
N PRO A 16 3.29 -8.97 3.90
CA PRO A 16 3.08 -9.05 5.34
C PRO A 16 3.83 -7.93 6.06
N VAL A 17 3.12 -7.20 6.92
CA VAL A 17 3.64 -6.09 7.72
C VAL A 17 3.35 -6.37 9.19
N ALA A 18 4.42 -6.56 9.96
CA ALA A 18 4.34 -6.75 11.39
C ALA A 18 3.96 -5.46 12.12
N LYS A 19 2.97 -5.55 13.00
CA LYS A 19 2.61 -4.52 13.98
C LYS A 19 3.41 -4.72 15.23
N LEU A 20 4.18 -3.71 15.58
CA LEU A 20 5.09 -3.73 16.71
C LEU A 20 4.54 -2.86 17.82
N GLU A 21 4.87 -3.23 19.05
CA GLU A 21 4.82 -2.27 20.14
C GLU A 21 5.77 -1.10 19.79
N PRO A 22 5.33 0.17 19.93
CA PRO A 22 6.13 1.31 19.53
C PRO A 22 7.52 1.30 20.18
N VAL A 23 8.57 1.29 19.35
CA VAL A 23 9.95 1.20 19.80
C VAL A 23 10.81 2.24 19.11
N PHE A 24 11.74 2.85 19.84
CA PHE A 24 12.60 3.90 19.31
C PHE A 24 13.84 3.29 18.64
N VAL A 25 14.05 3.57 17.35
CA VAL A 25 15.18 3.06 16.55
C VAL A 25 15.74 4.17 15.67
N ALA A 26 17.03 4.48 15.83
CA ALA A 26 17.76 5.44 15.02
C ALA A 26 17.03 6.79 14.88
N GLY A 27 16.57 7.36 16.00
CA GLY A 27 15.97 8.69 16.04
C GLY A 27 14.47 8.77 15.75
N VAL A 28 13.79 7.66 15.43
CA VAL A 28 12.34 7.64 15.19
C VAL A 28 11.65 6.51 15.94
N THR A 29 10.37 6.69 16.21
CA THR A 29 9.50 5.63 16.73
C THR A 29 9.00 4.75 15.58
N VAL A 30 9.27 3.45 15.67
CA VAL A 30 8.84 2.43 14.72
C VAL A 30 7.71 1.62 15.35
N SER A 31 6.60 1.49 14.62
CA SER A 31 5.45 0.65 14.99
C SER A 31 5.11 -0.40 13.92
N ASN A 32 5.79 -0.35 12.77
CA ASN A 32 5.57 -1.26 11.66
C ASN A 32 6.92 -1.73 11.11
N ALA A 33 7.03 -3.01 10.76
CA ALA A 33 8.19 -3.54 10.05
C ALA A 33 7.75 -4.54 8.97
N THR A 34 8.43 -4.55 7.83
CA THR A 34 8.15 -5.52 6.77
C THR A 34 8.65 -6.92 7.15
N LEU A 35 7.86 -7.92 6.77
CA LEU A 35 8.25 -9.33 6.77
C LEU A 35 8.58 -9.83 5.36
N HIS A 36 8.69 -8.94 4.38
CA HIS A 36 8.98 -9.23 2.97
C HIS A 36 7.93 -10.08 2.24
N ASN A 37 7.76 -11.35 2.60
CA ASN A 37 6.87 -12.32 1.94
C ASN A 37 6.59 -13.54 2.85
N GLY A 38 5.84 -14.52 2.34
CA GLY A 38 5.52 -15.76 3.07
C GLY A 38 6.74 -16.62 3.38
N ASP A 39 7.70 -16.70 2.45
CA ASP A 39 8.92 -17.50 2.62
C ASP A 39 9.76 -16.99 3.80
N GLU A 40 9.81 -15.67 4.00
CA GLU A 40 10.52 -15.05 5.11
C GLU A 40 9.82 -15.29 6.47
N ILE A 41 8.48 -15.35 6.48
CA ILE A 41 7.71 -15.76 7.67
C ILE A 41 8.08 -17.19 8.07
N GLU A 42 8.11 -18.10 7.09
CA GLU A 42 8.51 -19.50 7.29
C GLU A 42 9.97 -19.62 7.73
N ARG A 43 10.89 -18.92 7.04
CA ARG A 43 12.33 -18.93 7.33
C ARG A 43 12.65 -18.45 8.74
N LEU A 44 11.96 -17.39 9.20
CA LEU A 44 12.11 -16.87 10.55
C LEU A 44 11.36 -17.69 11.60
N ASN A 45 10.49 -18.62 11.18
CA ASN A 45 9.54 -19.33 12.04
C ASN A 45 8.84 -18.36 13.01
N ILE A 46 8.40 -17.20 12.50
CA ILE A 46 7.90 -16.10 13.32
C ILE A 46 6.40 -16.28 13.62
N ALA A 47 6.01 -15.93 14.85
CA ALA A 47 4.66 -16.01 15.36
C ALA A 47 4.22 -14.66 15.98
N ILE A 48 2.93 -14.35 15.92
CA ILE A 48 2.33 -13.23 16.65
C ILE A 48 2.55 -13.45 18.15
N GLY A 49 3.06 -12.42 18.83
CA GLY A 49 3.53 -12.49 20.21
C GLY A 49 5.05 -12.54 20.35
N ASP A 50 5.79 -12.86 19.28
CA ASP A 50 7.25 -12.99 19.36
C ASP A 50 7.95 -11.66 19.71
N THR A 51 9.07 -11.79 20.43
CA THR A 51 10.07 -10.74 20.53
C THR A 51 10.96 -10.78 19.29
N VAL A 52 11.03 -9.67 18.56
CA VAL A 52 11.69 -9.59 17.24
C VAL A 52 12.87 -8.65 17.27
N VAL A 53 13.85 -8.92 16.42
CA VAL A 53 14.97 -8.02 16.15
C VAL A 53 14.66 -7.24 14.89
N ILE A 54 14.62 -5.92 15.00
CA ILE A 54 14.38 -5.02 13.86
C ILE A 54 15.64 -4.27 13.46
N ARG A 55 15.77 -4.05 12.15
CA ARG A 55 16.83 -3.22 11.57
C ARG A 55 16.20 -2.11 10.74
N ARG A 56 16.72 -0.90 10.90
CA ARG A 56 16.40 0.26 10.08
C ARG A 56 17.71 0.86 9.56
N ALA A 57 17.76 1.16 8.27
CA ALA A 57 18.88 1.85 7.64
C ALA A 57 18.39 3.16 7.03
N GLY A 58 18.84 4.30 7.57
CA GLY A 58 18.40 5.63 7.12
C GLY A 58 16.88 5.81 7.16
N ASP A 59 16.32 6.39 6.10
CA ASP A 59 14.88 6.66 5.94
C ASP A 59 14.10 5.51 5.27
N VAL A 60 14.65 4.30 5.28
CA VAL A 60 14.02 3.10 4.68
C VAL A 60 13.05 2.44 5.65
N ILE A 61 12.05 1.73 5.09
CA ILE A 61 11.07 0.91 5.83
C ILE A 61 11.80 -0.06 6.76
N PRO A 62 11.49 -0.08 8.07
CA PRO A 62 12.06 -1.04 9.02
C PRO A 62 11.75 -2.48 8.62
N GLN A 63 12.69 -3.39 8.86
CA GLN A 63 12.54 -4.82 8.57
C GLN A 63 12.83 -5.67 9.79
N ILE A 64 12.13 -6.79 9.93
CA ILE A 64 12.48 -7.82 10.91
C ILE A 64 13.64 -8.65 10.34
N ILE A 65 14.68 -8.87 11.16
CA ILE A 65 15.87 -9.65 10.77
C ILE A 65 16.04 -10.93 11.59
N GLY A 66 15.27 -11.09 12.66
CA GLY A 66 15.38 -12.24 13.56
C GLY A 66 14.31 -12.27 14.64
N VAL A 67 14.22 -13.42 15.32
CA VAL A 67 13.27 -13.69 16.41
C VAL A 67 14.06 -14.22 17.61
N LEU A 68 13.72 -13.77 18.81
CA LEU A 68 14.26 -14.31 20.06
C LEU A 68 13.35 -15.44 20.55
N HIS A 69 13.55 -16.65 20.01
CA HIS A 69 12.67 -17.80 20.28
C HIS A 69 12.66 -18.23 21.74
N GLU A 70 13.75 -18.02 22.48
CA GLU A 70 13.86 -18.28 23.91
C GLU A 70 12.93 -17.39 24.76
N ARG A 71 12.37 -16.33 24.17
CA ARG A 71 11.39 -15.42 24.78
C ARG A 71 9.99 -15.58 24.21
N ARG A 72 9.74 -16.62 23.41
CA ARG A 72 8.42 -16.89 22.83
C ARG A 72 7.44 -17.22 23.95
N PRO A 73 6.32 -16.49 24.08
CA PRO A 73 5.30 -16.84 25.05
C PRO A 73 4.50 -18.07 24.59
N ASP A 74 3.97 -18.85 25.52
CA ASP A 74 3.20 -20.07 25.24
C ASP A 74 1.92 -19.82 24.42
N ASN A 75 1.41 -18.58 24.45
CA ASN A 75 0.22 -18.15 23.71
C ASN A 75 0.53 -17.53 22.33
N ALA A 76 1.78 -17.65 21.84
CA ALA A 76 2.16 -17.16 20.52
C ALA A 76 1.33 -17.86 19.42
N LYS A 77 0.89 -17.10 18.42
CA LYS A 77 0.02 -17.60 17.34
C LYS A 77 0.77 -17.67 16.02
N PRO A 78 0.69 -18.78 15.27
CA PRO A 78 1.31 -18.85 13.95
C PRO A 78 0.69 -17.79 13.02
N ILE A 79 1.53 -17.20 12.17
CA ILE A 79 1.06 -16.30 11.12
C ILE A 79 0.54 -17.15 9.97
N ILE A 80 -0.73 -16.98 9.64
CA ILE A 80 -1.38 -17.68 8.52
C ILE A 80 -1.41 -16.73 7.33
N PHE A 81 -0.69 -17.08 6.27
CA PHE A 81 -0.74 -16.32 5.03
C PHE A 81 -2.13 -16.48 4.38
N PRO A 82 -2.80 -15.40 3.98
CA PRO A 82 -4.17 -15.50 3.47
C PRO A 82 -4.23 -16.20 2.11
N THR A 83 -5.26 -17.02 1.90
CA THR A 83 -5.60 -17.64 0.61
C THR A 83 -6.45 -16.73 -0.27
N ASN A 84 -7.13 -15.76 0.34
CA ASN A 84 -8.03 -14.80 -0.29
C ASN A 84 -7.59 -13.38 0.05
N CYS A 85 -7.74 -12.47 -0.91
CA CYS A 85 -7.33 -11.09 -0.76
C CYS A 85 -8.14 -10.42 0.37
N PRO A 86 -7.48 -9.81 1.38
CA PRO A 86 -8.18 -9.19 2.52
C PRO A 86 -9.00 -7.94 2.12
N VAL A 87 -8.91 -7.50 0.86
CA VAL A 87 -9.61 -6.31 0.35
C VAL A 87 -10.75 -6.65 -0.59
N CYS A 88 -10.58 -7.64 -1.46
CA CYS A 88 -11.55 -7.96 -2.52
C CYS A 88 -11.95 -9.43 -2.59
N ASP A 89 -11.48 -10.23 -1.65
CA ASP A 89 -11.76 -11.67 -1.50
C ASP A 89 -11.34 -12.56 -2.70
N SER A 90 -10.78 -11.97 -3.75
CA SER A 90 -10.21 -12.69 -4.89
C SER A 90 -9.07 -13.60 -4.45
N GLN A 91 -8.88 -14.70 -5.16
CA GLN A 91 -7.84 -15.69 -4.85
C GLN A 91 -6.44 -15.05 -4.80
N ILE A 92 -5.64 -15.46 -3.83
CA ILE A 92 -4.20 -15.17 -3.81
C ILE A 92 -3.48 -16.36 -4.42
N ILE A 93 -2.60 -16.08 -5.38
CA ILE A 93 -1.75 -17.10 -6.02
C ILE A 93 -0.28 -16.74 -5.84
N ARG A 94 0.57 -17.74 -5.62
CA ARG A 94 2.02 -17.62 -5.72
C ARG A 94 2.44 -18.39 -6.97
N ILE A 95 3.01 -17.69 -7.95
CA ILE A 95 3.51 -18.32 -9.18
C ILE A 95 4.72 -19.17 -8.82
N GLU A 96 4.82 -20.36 -9.40
CA GLU A 96 5.95 -21.26 -9.17
C GLU A 96 7.28 -20.56 -9.50
N GLY A 97 8.25 -20.63 -8.58
CA GLY A 97 9.53 -19.94 -8.69
C GLY A 97 9.54 -18.47 -8.23
N GLU A 98 8.38 -17.88 -7.91
CA GLU A 98 8.31 -16.53 -7.35
C GLU A 98 8.03 -16.54 -5.83
N ALA A 99 8.76 -15.72 -5.08
CA ALA A 99 8.53 -15.54 -3.64
C ALA A 99 7.26 -14.71 -3.32
N VAL A 100 6.78 -13.92 -4.28
CA VAL A 100 5.70 -12.95 -4.05
C VAL A 100 4.34 -13.56 -4.41
N ALA A 101 3.48 -13.70 -3.40
CA ALA A 101 2.07 -14.01 -3.60
C ALA A 101 1.30 -12.76 -4.08
N ARG A 102 0.33 -12.94 -4.99
CA ARG A 102 -0.44 -11.84 -5.59
C ARG A 102 -1.94 -12.12 -5.59
N CYS A 103 -2.72 -11.08 -5.34
CA CYS A 103 -4.15 -11.03 -5.57
C CYS A 103 -4.47 -11.06 -7.07
N THR A 104 -5.33 -11.98 -7.49
CA THR A 104 -5.78 -12.14 -8.88
C THR A 104 -6.87 -11.15 -9.29
N GLY A 105 -7.40 -10.37 -8.35
CA GLY A 105 -8.54 -9.47 -8.58
C GLY A 105 -8.26 -8.31 -9.55
N GLY A 106 -7.00 -7.99 -9.86
CA GLY A 106 -6.65 -6.94 -10.81
C GLY A 106 -7.42 -5.63 -10.58
N LEU A 107 -8.08 -5.12 -11.62
CA LEU A 107 -8.89 -3.89 -11.57
C LEU A 107 -10.16 -4.00 -10.70
N PHE A 108 -10.64 -5.21 -10.39
CA PHE A 108 -11.73 -5.38 -9.43
C PHE A 108 -11.26 -5.09 -8.00
N CYS A 109 -9.98 -5.32 -7.69
CA CYS A 109 -9.43 -5.06 -6.37
C CYS A 109 -9.28 -3.55 -6.10
N ALA A 110 -10.07 -3.02 -5.18
CA ALA A 110 -10.01 -1.60 -4.79
C ALA A 110 -8.60 -1.18 -4.33
N ALA A 111 -7.84 -2.04 -3.64
CA ALA A 111 -6.47 -1.72 -3.26
C ALA A 111 -5.53 -1.58 -4.46
N GLN A 112 -5.62 -2.51 -5.43
CA GLN A 112 -4.83 -2.40 -6.66
C GLN A 112 -5.21 -1.13 -7.43
N ARG A 113 -6.50 -0.80 -7.55
CA ARG A 113 -6.97 0.45 -8.17
C ARG A 113 -6.40 1.68 -7.45
N LYS A 114 -6.53 1.75 -6.12
CA LYS A 114 -6.01 2.88 -5.32
C LYS A 114 -4.52 3.07 -5.52
N GLU A 115 -3.73 2.00 -5.40
CA GLU A 115 -2.28 2.08 -5.54
C GLU A 115 -1.85 2.36 -7.00
N ALA A 116 -2.58 1.86 -7.99
CA ALA A 116 -2.35 2.20 -9.40
C ALA A 116 -2.63 3.68 -9.69
N LEU A 117 -3.73 4.21 -9.17
CA LEU A 117 -4.09 5.62 -9.32
C LEU A 117 -3.14 6.54 -8.55
N LYS A 118 -2.73 6.16 -7.32
CA LYS A 118 -1.69 6.87 -6.55
C LYS A 118 -0.37 6.92 -7.31
N HIS A 119 0.01 5.82 -7.95
CA HIS A 119 1.20 5.79 -8.79
C HIS A 119 1.04 6.68 -10.02
N PHE A 120 -0.10 6.60 -10.72
CA PHE A 120 -0.41 7.42 -11.89
C PHE A 120 -0.22 8.92 -11.62
N VAL A 121 -0.75 9.41 -10.50
CA VAL A 121 -0.66 10.84 -10.11
C VAL A 121 0.70 11.24 -9.52
N SER A 122 1.59 10.28 -9.28
CA SER A 122 2.87 10.55 -8.60
C SER A 122 3.82 11.43 -9.40
N ARG A 123 4.77 12.06 -8.71
CA ARG A 123 5.83 12.90 -9.31
C ARG A 123 6.67 12.18 -10.36
N LYS A 124 6.80 10.85 -10.28
CA LYS A 124 7.55 10.07 -11.27
C LYS A 124 6.74 9.69 -12.51
N ALA A 125 5.40 9.80 -12.44
CA ALA A 125 4.48 9.43 -13.52
C ALA A 125 3.82 10.68 -14.14
N MET A 126 2.59 11.04 -13.80
CA MET A 126 1.91 12.19 -14.42
C MET A 126 2.12 13.52 -13.69
N ASP A 127 2.75 13.51 -12.50
CA ASP A 127 3.04 14.71 -11.69
C ASP A 127 1.81 15.60 -11.43
N ILE A 128 0.73 15.00 -10.93
CA ILE A 128 -0.54 15.72 -10.75
C ILE A 128 -0.58 16.28 -9.32
N ASP A 129 -0.08 17.50 -9.17
CA ASP A 129 -0.11 18.22 -7.90
C ASP A 129 -1.54 18.47 -7.40
N GLY A 130 -1.75 18.31 -6.10
CA GLY A 130 -3.07 18.47 -5.47
C GLY A 130 -3.95 17.21 -5.50
N VAL A 131 -3.58 16.19 -6.28
CA VAL A 131 -4.27 14.89 -6.29
C VAL A 131 -3.46 13.87 -5.47
N GLY A 132 -3.57 13.98 -4.14
CA GLY A 132 -2.86 13.13 -3.20
C GLY A 132 -3.55 11.80 -2.89
N GLY A 133 -2.85 10.91 -2.18
CA GLY A 133 -3.38 9.56 -1.87
C GLY A 133 -4.69 9.55 -1.10
N LYS A 134 -4.93 10.54 -0.22
CA LYS A 134 -6.22 10.68 0.49
C LYS A 134 -7.37 11.08 -0.42
N LEU A 135 -7.10 11.86 -1.47
CA LEU A 135 -8.12 12.21 -2.45
C LEU A 135 -8.45 11.00 -3.33
N ILE A 136 -7.42 10.26 -3.78
CA ILE A 136 -7.60 9.01 -4.52
C ILE A 136 -8.39 7.98 -3.71
N GLU A 137 -8.07 7.80 -2.42
CA GLU A 137 -8.84 6.93 -1.52
C GLU A 137 -10.32 7.30 -1.51
N GLN A 138 -10.65 8.57 -1.25
CA GLN A 138 -12.04 9.04 -1.24
C GLN A 138 -12.76 8.85 -2.59
N LEU A 139 -12.08 9.13 -3.70
CA LEU A 139 -12.66 8.99 -5.04
C LEU A 139 -12.94 7.52 -5.38
N VAL A 140 -12.04 6.61 -5.04
CA VAL A 140 -12.23 5.16 -5.27
C VAL A 140 -13.26 4.58 -4.30
N ASP A 141 -13.24 4.96 -3.03
CA ASP A 141 -14.17 4.45 -2.01
C ASP A 141 -15.63 4.88 -2.27
N ARG A 142 -15.81 6.01 -2.95
CA ARG A 142 -17.13 6.49 -3.40
C ARG A 142 -17.48 6.04 -4.82
N GLU A 143 -16.67 5.16 -5.43
CA GLU A 143 -16.81 4.67 -6.81
C GLU A 143 -16.95 5.80 -7.86
N LEU A 144 -16.34 6.96 -7.58
CA LEU A 144 -16.33 8.12 -8.48
C LEU A 144 -15.30 7.97 -9.60
N ILE A 145 -14.26 7.16 -9.38
CA ILE A 145 -13.25 6.82 -10.39
C ILE A 145 -12.90 5.34 -10.33
N HIS A 146 -12.67 4.74 -11.49
CA HIS A 146 -12.27 3.34 -11.63
C HIS A 146 -10.95 3.20 -12.40
N THR A 147 -10.71 4.13 -13.32
CA THR A 147 -9.54 4.15 -14.20
C THR A 147 -8.84 5.51 -14.16
N PRO A 148 -7.57 5.60 -14.60
CA PRO A 148 -6.90 6.90 -14.69
C PRO A 148 -7.62 7.91 -15.58
N ALA A 149 -8.33 7.45 -16.62
CA ALA A 149 -9.08 8.32 -17.52
C ALA A 149 -10.22 9.06 -16.81
N ASP A 150 -10.80 8.48 -15.75
CA ASP A 150 -11.91 9.08 -15.03
C ASP A 150 -11.47 10.31 -14.21
N LEU A 151 -10.19 10.42 -13.85
CA LEU A 151 -9.63 11.60 -13.19
C LEU A 151 -9.83 12.86 -14.06
N PHE A 152 -9.70 12.74 -15.38
CA PHE A 152 -9.84 13.87 -16.31
C PHE A 152 -11.30 14.23 -16.62
N LYS A 153 -12.26 13.51 -16.04
CA LYS A 153 -13.71 13.79 -16.15
C LYS A 153 -14.27 14.42 -14.88
N LEU A 154 -13.46 14.57 -13.83
CA LEU A 154 -13.88 15.18 -12.58
C LEU A 154 -14.22 16.66 -12.78
N ASP A 155 -15.20 17.14 -12.01
CA ASP A 155 -15.60 18.54 -12.01
C ASP A 155 -15.48 19.18 -10.62
N LEU A 156 -15.62 20.50 -10.58
CA LEU A 156 -15.49 21.29 -9.35
C LEU A 156 -16.53 20.87 -8.30
N THR A 157 -17.73 20.53 -8.74
CA THR A 157 -18.85 20.18 -7.85
C THR A 157 -18.61 18.85 -7.16
N THR A 158 -18.06 17.88 -7.89
CA THR A 158 -17.70 16.56 -7.37
C THR A 158 -16.58 16.68 -6.35
N LEU A 159 -15.51 17.40 -6.68
CA LEU A 159 -14.35 17.54 -5.81
C LEU A 159 -14.67 18.30 -4.52
N THR A 160 -15.47 19.36 -4.57
CA THR A 160 -15.83 20.17 -3.39
C THR A 160 -16.74 19.46 -2.39
N ARG A 161 -17.34 18.32 -2.76
CA ARG A 161 -18.11 17.45 -1.86
C ARG A 161 -17.25 16.44 -1.10
N LEU A 162 -15.95 16.42 -1.36
CA LEU A 162 -14.99 15.53 -0.69
C LEU A 162 -14.41 16.21 0.54
N GLU A 163 -14.02 15.39 1.51
CA GLU A 163 -13.44 15.90 2.75
C GLU A 163 -12.11 16.61 2.45
N ARG A 164 -11.94 17.78 3.08
CA ARG A 164 -10.75 18.64 2.95
C ARG A 164 -10.51 19.17 1.52
N MET A 165 -11.54 19.20 0.68
CA MET A 165 -11.51 19.81 -0.65
C MET A 165 -12.33 21.10 -0.68
N GLY A 166 -11.67 22.23 -0.47
CA GLY A 166 -12.28 23.55 -0.69
C GLY A 166 -12.30 23.93 -2.16
N ALA A 167 -13.08 24.96 -2.53
CA ALA A 167 -13.17 25.44 -3.91
C ALA A 167 -11.79 25.68 -4.55
N LYS A 168 -10.88 26.34 -3.81
CA LYS A 168 -9.55 26.64 -4.32
C LYS A 168 -8.68 25.40 -4.53
N SER A 169 -8.73 24.42 -3.62
CA SER A 169 -7.94 23.18 -3.78
C SER A 169 -8.50 22.30 -4.89
N ALA A 170 -9.82 22.30 -5.08
CA ALA A 170 -10.48 21.63 -6.18
C ALA A 170 -10.12 22.27 -7.54
N GLU A 171 -10.15 23.60 -7.67
CA GLU A 171 -9.67 24.30 -8.86
C GLU A 171 -8.21 23.96 -9.17
N ASN A 172 -7.34 23.99 -8.15
CA ASN A 172 -5.93 23.67 -8.33
C ASN A 172 -5.73 22.23 -8.84
N ALA A 173 -6.48 21.26 -8.29
CA ALA A 173 -6.42 19.87 -8.75
C ALA A 173 -6.90 19.72 -10.20
N LEU A 174 -7.98 20.39 -10.61
CA LEU A 174 -8.47 20.37 -11.99
C LEU A 174 -7.47 21.00 -12.96
N ASN A 175 -6.84 22.11 -12.57
CA ASN A 175 -5.80 22.74 -13.39
C ASN A 175 -4.57 21.83 -13.54
N SER A 176 -4.14 21.15 -12.47
CA SER A 176 -3.06 20.17 -12.54
C SER A 176 -3.40 18.99 -13.46
N LEU A 177 -4.65 18.49 -13.39
CA LEU A 177 -5.13 17.44 -14.29
C LEU A 177 -5.10 17.90 -15.75
N GLU A 178 -5.54 19.13 -16.04
CA GLU A 178 -5.50 19.66 -17.40
C GLU A 178 -4.06 19.76 -17.91
N ASN A 179 -3.15 20.30 -17.11
CA ASN A 179 -1.73 20.42 -17.46
C ASN A 179 -1.07 19.06 -17.70
N ALA A 180 -1.42 18.05 -16.90
CA ALA A 180 -0.84 16.70 -17.00
C ALA A 180 -1.22 15.97 -18.29
N LYS A 181 -2.25 16.42 -19.03
CA LYS A 181 -2.56 15.88 -20.36
C LYS A 181 -1.38 16.05 -21.33
N SER A 182 -0.59 17.09 -21.16
CA SER A 182 0.64 17.33 -21.93
C SER A 182 1.86 16.72 -21.22
N THR A 183 2.04 15.41 -21.38
CA THR A 183 3.15 14.65 -20.80
C THR A 183 4.11 14.10 -21.87
N THR A 184 5.17 13.40 -21.46
CA THR A 184 6.06 12.67 -22.35
C THR A 184 5.67 11.19 -22.42
N LEU A 185 5.99 10.52 -23.53
CA LEU A 185 5.75 9.08 -23.68
C LEU A 185 6.44 8.27 -22.57
N ALA A 186 7.67 8.64 -22.19
CA ALA A 186 8.41 7.96 -21.14
C ALA A 186 7.68 8.00 -19.79
N ARG A 187 7.10 9.16 -19.43
CA ARG A 187 6.31 9.32 -18.21
C ARG A 187 4.97 8.59 -18.29
N PHE A 188 4.35 8.58 -19.47
CA PHE A 188 3.09 7.89 -19.72
C PHE A 188 3.22 6.35 -19.72
N ILE A 189 4.36 5.79 -20.11
CA ILE A 189 4.58 4.34 -20.08
C ILE A 189 5.02 3.86 -18.68
N LEU A 190 5.55 4.73 -17.82
CA LEU A 190 6.04 4.38 -16.49
C LEU A 190 4.91 4.02 -15.49
N LEU A 191 3.69 3.78 -15.98
CA LEU A 191 2.49 3.43 -15.21
C LEU A 191 2.57 2.04 -14.58
#